data_AF-A0A1R0Y4L0-F1
#
_entry.id   AF-A0A1R0Y4L0-F1
#
_cell.length_a   1.000
_cell.length_b   1.000
_cell.length_c   1.000
_cell.angle_alpha   90.00
_cell.angle_beta   90.00
_cell.angle_gamma   90.00
#
_symmetry.space_group_name_H-M   'P 1'
#
loop_
_entity.id
_entity.type
_entity.pdbx_description
1 polymer ?
#
loop_
_entity_poly.entity_id
_entity_poly.type
_entity_poly.pdbx_seq_one_letter_code
_entity_poly.pdbx_strand_id
1 'polypeptide(L)'
;MKFVKLPQDCPNDDREAWKNLKMPTLILASQHDPIHPYAYGRLLSDYIPNTHFIEITSKTINSKQHNHDSYKAIENFLNER
;
A
#
# COMPACT_ATOMS: atom_id res chain seq x y z
N MET A 1 20.61 -15.67 -6.75
CA MET A 1 19.25 -15.18 -6.41
C MET A 1 19.31 -13.69 -6.13
N LYS A 2 18.40 -12.88 -6.70
CA LYS A 2 18.47 -11.41 -6.72
C LYS A 2 18.05 -10.73 -5.40
N PHE A 3 17.58 -11.48 -4.41
CA PHE A 3 17.12 -10.96 -3.12
C PHE A 3 17.74 -11.78 -1.98
N VAL A 4 18.98 -11.44 -1.61
CA VAL A 4 19.72 -12.13 -0.52
C VAL A 4 19.37 -11.52 0.84
N LYS A 5 18.94 -10.26 0.88
CA LYS A 5 18.52 -9.55 2.09
C LYS A 5 17.61 -8.37 1.71
N LEU A 6 16.49 -8.20 2.41
CA LEU A 6 15.73 -6.95 2.35
C LEU A 6 16.56 -5.85 3.04
N PRO A 7 16.67 -4.64 2.47
CA PRO A 7 17.29 -3.51 3.15
C PRO A 7 16.64 -3.30 4.53
N GLN A 8 17.44 -3.04 5.56
CA GLN A 8 16.94 -2.54 6.85
C GLN A 8 16.70 -1.05 6.74
N ASP A 9 15.82 -0.68 5.81
CA ASP A 9 15.47 0.70 5.53
C ASP A 9 13.94 0.83 5.62
N CYS A 10 13.48 1.96 6.10
CA CYS A 10 12.07 2.30 6.19
C CYS A 10 11.88 3.76 5.75
N PRO A 11 10.91 4.06 4.87
CA PRO A 11 10.66 5.43 4.44
C PRO A 11 10.38 6.39 5.60
N ASN A 12 9.81 5.87 6.68
CA ASN A 12 9.53 6.59 7.93
C ASN A 12 9.27 5.58 9.06
N ASP A 13 9.79 5.85 10.25
CA ASP A 13 9.61 5.08 11.49
C ASP A 13 8.77 5.80 12.56
N ASP A 14 8.48 7.10 12.37
CA ASP A 14 7.67 7.92 13.26
C ASP A 14 6.19 7.94 12.85
N ARG A 15 5.37 7.16 13.55
CA ARG A 15 3.92 7.07 13.31
C ARG A 15 3.19 8.39 13.54
N GLU A 16 3.70 9.28 14.39
CA GLU A 16 3.07 10.59 14.58
C GLU A 16 3.29 11.49 13.35
N ALA A 17 4.39 11.29 12.62
CA ALA A 17 4.61 11.97 11.35
C ALA A 17 3.55 11.59 10.30
N TRP A 18 3.06 10.35 10.29
CA TRP A 18 1.98 9.91 9.39
C TRP A 18 0.67 10.69 9.62
N LYS A 19 0.35 11.00 10.88
CA LYS A 19 -0.86 11.80 11.23
C LYS A 19 -0.79 13.24 10.70
N ASN A 20 0.40 13.72 10.36
CA ASN A 20 0.62 15.07 9.86
C ASN A 20 0.41 15.18 8.34
N LEU A 21 0.32 14.07 7.60
CA LEU A 21 -0.05 14.09 6.19
C LEU A 21 -1.45 14.69 6.03
N LYS A 22 -1.62 15.60 5.06
CA LYS A 22 -2.91 16.31 4.83
C LYS A 22 -3.52 16.01 3.48
N MET A 23 -2.77 15.41 2.57
CA MET A 23 -3.26 14.99 1.26
C MET A 23 -4.07 13.69 1.38
N PRO A 24 -5.05 13.47 0.50
CA PRO A 24 -5.62 12.14 0.30
C PRO A 24 -4.51 11.12 0.04
N THR A 25 -4.64 9.92 0.61
CA THR A 25 -3.61 8.87 0.48
C THR A 25 -4.26 7.54 0.10
N LEU A 26 -3.86 6.99 -1.05
CA LEU A 26 -4.24 5.64 -1.46
C LEU A 26 -3.23 4.62 -0.92
N ILE A 27 -3.72 3.60 -0.23
CA ILE A 27 -2.94 2.47 0.28
C ILE A 27 -3.44 1.20 -0.41
N LEU A 28 -2.55 0.54 -1.15
CA LEU A 28 -2.81 -0.74 -1.78
C LEU A 28 -2.12 -1.85 -0.99
N ALA A 29 -2.88 -2.87 -0.59
CA ALA A 29 -2.34 -4.01 0.16
C ALA A 29 -2.85 -5.33 -0.40
N SER A 30 -2.14 -6.43 -0.14
CA SER A 30 -2.59 -7.77 -0.50
C SER A 30 -2.32 -8.75 0.63
N GLN A 31 -3.23 -9.70 0.86
CA GLN A 31 -3.05 -10.74 1.88
C GLN A 31 -1.89 -11.69 1.56
N HIS A 32 -1.48 -11.76 0.29
CA HIS A 32 -0.44 -12.68 -0.19
C HIS A 32 0.80 -11.94 -0.73
N ASP A 33 1.10 -10.75 -0.21
CA ASP A 33 2.36 -10.07 -0.47
C ASP A 33 3.48 -10.75 0.36
N PRO A 34 4.53 -11.31 -0.28
CA PRO A 34 5.60 -12.01 0.43
C PRO A 34 6.62 -11.09 1.12
N ILE A 35 6.56 -9.78 0.89
CA ILE A 35 7.49 -8.78 1.41
C ILE A 35 6.81 -7.93 2.49
N HIS A 36 5.56 -7.52 2.27
CA HIS A 36 4.84 -6.61 3.16
C HIS A 36 3.62 -7.30 3.78
N PRO A 37 3.62 -7.57 5.10
CA PRO A 37 2.43 -8.08 5.77
C PRO A 37 1.22 -7.16 5.56
N TYR A 38 0.04 -7.73 5.31
CA TYR A 38 -1.22 -6.98 5.12
C TYR A 38 -1.51 -5.99 6.27
N ALA A 39 -1.14 -6.39 7.49
CA ALA A 39 -1.27 -5.56 8.69
C ALA A 39 -0.54 -4.21 8.59
N TYR A 40 0.53 -4.11 7.80
CA TYR A 40 1.24 -2.84 7.61
C TYR A 40 0.38 -1.85 6.83
N GLY A 41 -0.32 -2.30 5.79
CA GLY A 41 -1.26 -1.45 5.05
C GLY A 41 -2.42 -0.98 5.94
N ARG A 42 -2.94 -1.85 6.81
CA ARG A 42 -3.98 -1.49 7.78
C ARG A 42 -3.46 -0.45 8.79
N LEU A 43 -2.27 -0.68 9.34
CA LEU A 43 -1.64 0.26 10.26
C LEU A 43 -1.43 1.64 9.61
N LEU A 44 -0.97 1.70 8.36
CA LEU A 44 -0.85 2.97 7.64
C LEU A 44 -2.21 3.66 7.48
N SER A 45 -3.26 2.91 7.16
CA SER A 45 -4.61 3.44 7.02
C SER A 45 -5.20 3.97 8.33
N ASP A 46 -4.82 3.38 9.46
CA ASP A 46 -5.30 3.82 10.78
C ASP A 46 -4.63 5.13 11.23
N TYR A 47 -3.41 5.41 10.77
CA TYR A 47 -2.60 6.55 11.21
C TYR A 47 -2.59 7.73 10.23
N ILE A 48 -2.65 7.48 8.93
CA ILE A 48 -2.69 8.55 7.93
C ILE A 48 -4.15 9.04 7.83
N PRO A 49 -4.45 10.34 7.98
CA PRO A 49 -5.80 10.85 7.80
C PRO A 49 -6.18 10.87 6.30
N ASN A 50 -7.48 10.80 5.99
CA ASN A 50 -8.01 10.84 4.62
C ASN A 50 -7.45 9.72 3.71
N THR A 51 -7.42 8.49 4.23
CA THR A 51 -6.91 7.33 3.48
C THR A 51 -8.00 6.56 2.74
N HIS A 52 -7.62 6.05 1.57
CA HIS A 52 -8.36 5.05 0.82
C HIS A 52 -7.56 3.75 0.89
N PHE A 53 -8.07 2.77 1.64
CA PHE A 53 -7.41 1.47 1.78
C PHE A 53 -8.10 0.45 0.88
N ILE A 54 -7.36 -0.08 -0.10
CA ILE A 54 -7.89 -1.04 -1.08
C ILE A 54 -7.05 -2.32 -1.05
N GLU A 55 -7.72 -3.45 -0.90
CA GLU A 55 -7.10 -4.75 -1.12
C GLU A 55 -7.04 -5.07 -2.62
N ILE A 56 -5.88 -5.52 -3.08
CA ILE A 56 -5.64 -5.90 -4.48
C ILE A 56 -5.12 -7.34 -4.60
N THR A 57 -5.27 -7.92 -5.78
CA THR A 57 -4.69 -9.24 -6.07
C THR A 57 -3.18 -9.18 -5.91
N SER A 58 -2.59 -10.18 -5.24
CA SER A 58 -1.14 -10.26 -5.09
C SER A 58 -0.48 -10.52 -6.45
N LYS A 59 0.64 -9.82 -6.69
CA LYS A 59 1.46 -9.98 -7.88
C LYS A 59 1.99 -11.41 -8.05
N THR A 60 2.21 -12.13 -6.95
CA THR A 60 2.68 -13.52 -6.96
C THR A 60 1.58 -14.52 -7.31
N ILE A 61 0.31 -14.16 -7.09
CA ILE A 61 -0.85 -14.98 -7.45
C ILE A 61 -1.21 -14.76 -8.91
N ASN A 62 -1.39 -13.50 -9.32
CA ASN A 62 -1.74 -13.17 -10.70
C ASN A 62 -1.26 -11.76 -11.04
N SER A 63 -0.18 -11.66 -11.82
CA SER A 63 0.44 -10.39 -12.19
C SER A 63 -0.46 -9.51 -13.08
N LYS A 64 -1.26 -10.12 -13.96
CA LYS A 64 -2.18 -9.37 -14.84
C LYS A 64 -3.32 -8.76 -14.03
N GLN A 65 -3.91 -9.54 -13.13
CA GLN A 65 -4.98 -9.06 -12.27
C GLN A 65 -4.46 -8.02 -11.26
N HIS A 66 -3.29 -8.26 -10.67
CA HIS A 66 -2.62 -7.28 -9.80
C HIS A 66 -2.47 -5.91 -10.47
N ASN A 67 -1.99 -5.88 -11.72
CA ASN A 67 -1.86 -4.63 -12.48
C ASN A 67 -3.23 -4.00 -12.76
N HIS A 68 -4.23 -4.81 -13.15
CA HIS A 68 -5.58 -4.32 -13.39
C HIS A 68 -6.20 -3.68 -12.14
N ASP A 69 -6.14 -4.37 -11.00
CA ASP A 69 -6.65 -3.87 -9.72
C ASP A 69 -5.94 -2.59 -9.31
N SER A 70 -4.61 -2.54 -9.47
CA SER A 70 -3.80 -1.37 -9.14
C SER A 70 -4.17 -0.16 -10.00
N TYR A 71 -4.26 -0.33 -11.33
CA TYR A 71 -4.63 0.76 -12.22
C TYR A 71 -6.04 1.27 -11.96
N LYS A 72 -7.00 0.37 -11.74
CA LYS A 72 -8.37 0.74 -11.40
C LYS A 72 -8.45 1.52 -10.09
N ALA A 73 -7.72 1.09 -9.07
CA ALA A 73 -7.68 1.80 -7.79
C ALA A 73 -7.06 3.20 -7.92
N ILE A 74 -5.97 3.32 -8.69
CA ILE A 74 -5.32 4.61 -8.98
C ILE A 74 -6.25 5.52 -9.79
N GLU A 75 -6.89 5.01 -10.84
CA GLU A 75 -7.82 5.77 -11.67
C GLU A 75 -9.00 6.29 -10.85
N ASN A 76 -9.61 5.46 -10.00
CA ASN A 76 -10.67 5.88 -9.11
C ASN A 76 -10.21 6.99 -8.16
N PHE A 77 -9.07 6.80 -7.50
CA PHE A 77 -8.51 7.76 -6.55
C PHE A 77 -8.19 9.12 -7.20
N LEU A 78 -7.69 9.12 -8.43
CA LEU A 78 -7.39 10.36 -9.17
C LEU A 78 -8.64 11.08 -9.69
N ASN A 79 -9.76 10.36 -9.83
CA ASN A 79 -11.01 10.89 -10.34
C ASN A 79 -12.03 11.26 -9.25
N GLU A 80 -11.76 10.91 -7.98
CA GLU A 80 -12.53 11.39 -6.83
C GLU A 80 -12.35 12.92 -6.74
N ARG A 81 -13.47 13.66 -6.89
CA ARG A 81 -13.53 15.12 -6.80
C ARG A 81 -13.78 15.59 -5.37
#